data_AF-A0A965ZA36-F1
#
_entry.id   AF-A0A965ZA36-F1
#
_cell.length_a   1.000
_cell.length_b   1.000
_cell.length_c   1.000
_cell.angle_alpha   90.00
_cell.angle_beta   90.00
_cell.angle_gamma   90.00
#
_symmetry.space_group_name_H-M   'P 1'
#
loop_
_entity.id
_entity.type
_entity.pdbx_description
1 polymer ?
#
loop_
_entity_poly.entity_id
_entity_poly.type
_entity_poly.pdbx_seq_one_letter_code
_entity_poly.pdbx_strand_id
1 'polypeptide(L)'
;MYKVFFDQKQIIIAGEEDIPNGRNLAMHIFQTPKKLQCAIESFIGSVQEDLLILTGLPAPILFQQLCVLYPVREAAGGIVENEKKEILMIF
;
A
#
# COMPACT_ATOMS: atom_id res chain seq x y z
N MET A 1 -0.79 4.82 -11.34
CA MET A 1 -0.86 3.72 -10.36
C MET A 1 0.39 3.75 -9.51
N TYR A 2 0.28 3.67 -8.18
CA TYR A 2 1.43 3.47 -7.28
C TYR A 2 1.33 2.08 -6.64
N LYS A 3 2.48 1.43 -6.48
CA LYS A 3 2.62 0.18 -5.72
C LYS A 3 3.48 0.47 -4.50
N VAL A 4 2.97 0.18 -3.32
CA VAL A 4 3.67 0.38 -2.05
C VAL A 4 3.73 -0.96 -1.33
N PHE A 5 4.86 -1.27 -0.71
CA PHE A 5 5.06 -2.53 -0.01
C PHE A 5 5.24 -2.29 1.49
N PHE A 6 4.52 -3.07 2.30
CA PHE A 6 4.63 -3.10 3.75
C PHE A 6 4.81 -4.54 4.19
N ASP A 7 5.97 -4.89 4.75
CA ASP A 7 6.23 -6.24 5.27
C ASP A 7 5.82 -7.36 4.29
N GLN A 8 6.33 -7.28 3.06
CA GLN A 8 6.02 -8.18 1.93
C GLN A 8 4.57 -8.12 1.40
N LYS A 9 3.67 -7.39 2.07
CA LYS A 9 2.32 -7.14 1.58
C LYS A 9 2.27 -5.99 0.61
N GLN A 10 1.33 -6.06 -0.33
CA GLN A 10 1.21 -5.08 -1.37
C GLN A 10 0.02 -4.15 -1.13
N ILE A 11 0.25 -2.86 -1.33
CA ILE A 11 -0.78 -1.83 -1.40
C ILE A 11 -0.75 -1.22 -2.80
N ILE A 12 -1.90 -1.20 -3.47
CA ILE A 12 -2.08 -0.55 -4.77
C ILE A 12 -2.90 0.72 -4.57
N ILE A 13 -2.38 1.83 -5.07
CA ILE A 13 -3.10 3.10 -5.18
C ILE A 13 -3.45 3.30 -6.65
N ALA A 14 -4.73 3.17 -6.95
CA ALA A 14 -5.24 3.13 -8.32
C ALA A 14 -6.60 3.83 -8.43
N GLY A 15 -6.97 4.19 -9.66
CA GLY A 15 -8.36 4.52 -9.96
C GLY A 15 -9.23 3.26 -9.91
N GLU A 16 -10.55 3.43 -9.82
CA GLU A 16 -11.51 2.30 -9.77
C GLU A 16 -11.44 1.38 -11.00
N GLU A 17 -10.88 1.88 -12.10
CA GLU A 17 -10.82 1.19 -13.39
C GLU A 17 -9.63 0.21 -13.50
N ASP A 18 -8.66 0.29 -12.57
CA ASP A 18 -7.41 -0.47 -12.59
C ASP A 18 -7.34 -1.56 -11.50
N ILE A 19 -8.48 -1.99 -10.96
CA ILE A 19 -8.56 -2.96 -9.86
C ILE A 19 -8.25 -4.38 -10.40
N PRO A 20 -7.12 -5.00 -10.02
CA PRO A 20 -6.82 -6.37 -10.43
C PRO A 20 -7.84 -7.35 -9.82
N ASN A 21 -8.28 -8.31 -10.62
CA ASN A 21 -9.06 -9.44 -10.11
C ASN A 21 -8.14 -10.43 -9.38
N GLY A 22 -8.45 -10.73 -8.12
CA GLY A 22 -7.67 -11.66 -7.31
C GLY A 22 -8.48 -12.25 -6.17
N ARG A 23 -8.05 -13.41 -5.65
CA ARG A 23 -8.51 -13.91 -4.34
C ARG A 23 -7.64 -13.20 -3.28
N ASN A 24 -8.19 -12.98 -2.08
CA ASN A 24 -7.48 -12.38 -0.94
C ASN A 24 -7.12 -10.88 -1.07
N LEU A 25 -8.06 -10.08 -1.60
CA LEU A 25 -7.90 -8.62 -1.66
C LEU A 25 -8.81 -7.90 -0.67
N ALA A 26 -8.27 -6.86 -0.04
CA ALA A 26 -9.00 -5.85 0.70
C ALA A 26 -9.15 -4.60 -0.17
N MET A 27 -10.28 -3.89 -0.04
CA MET A 27 -10.48 -2.61 -0.70
C MET A 27 -10.88 -1.56 0.33
N HIS A 28 -10.25 -0.39 0.26
CA HIS A 28 -10.55 0.74 1.11
C HIS A 28 -10.69 2.01 0.28
N ILE A 29 -11.86 2.64 0.40
CA ILE A 29 -12.12 3.96 -0.17
C ILE A 29 -11.70 5.00 0.87
N PHE A 30 -10.80 5.89 0.48
CA PHE A 30 -10.31 6.94 1.36
C PHE A 30 -11.44 7.84 1.87
N GLN A 31 -11.41 8.11 3.17
CA GLN A 31 -12.35 9.03 3.82
C GLN A 31 -11.60 10.07 4.65
N THR A 32 -10.69 9.62 5.52
CA THR A 32 -9.86 10.49 6.35
C THR A 32 -8.49 9.84 6.58
N PRO A 33 -7.44 10.61 6.90
CA PRO A 33 -6.11 10.06 7.21
C PRO A 33 -6.15 9.03 8.35
N LYS A 34 -6.94 9.26 9.40
CA LYS A 34 -7.10 8.32 10.51
C LYS A 34 -7.72 6.99 10.07
N LYS A 35 -8.74 7.02 9.20
CA LYS A 35 -9.36 5.80 8.68
C LYS A 35 -8.45 5.05 7.72
N LEU A 36 -7.68 5.79 6.90
CA LEU A 36 -6.65 5.21 6.05
C LEU A 36 -5.60 4.47 6.88
N GLN A 37 -5.10 5.10 7.96
CA GLN A 37 -4.16 4.48 8.88
C GLN A 37 -4.73 3.19 9.49
N CYS A 38 -5.95 3.23 10.04
CA CYS A 38 -6.58 2.04 10.62
C CYS A 38 -6.77 0.93 9.58
N ALA A 39 -7.11 1.27 8.33
CA ALA A 39 -7.26 0.29 7.25
C ALA A 39 -5.92 -0.39 6.92
N ILE A 40 -4.83 0.39 6.86
CA ILE A 40 -3.48 -0.13 6.60
C ILE A 40 -3.01 -1.01 7.76
N GLU A 41 -3.19 -0.59 9.00
CA GLU A 41 -2.82 -1.38 10.19
C GLU A 41 -3.61 -2.70 10.26
N SER A 42 -4.92 -2.65 9.99
CA SER A 42 -5.77 -3.84 9.90
C SER A 42 -5.29 -4.80 8.81
N PHE A 43 -4.97 -4.26 7.63
CA PHE A 43 -4.45 -5.04 6.52
C PHE A 43 -3.09 -5.68 6.84
N ILE A 44 -2.17 -4.92 7.44
CA ILE A 44 -0.85 -5.44 7.84
C ILE A 44 -0.99 -6.57 8.86
N GLY A 45 -1.94 -6.47 9.80
CA GLY A 45 -2.20 -7.54 10.79
C GLY A 45 -3.00 -8.75 10.26
N SER A 46 -3.61 -8.66 9.08
CA SER A 46 -4.43 -9.73 8.50
C SER A 46 -3.58 -10.92 8.04
N VAL A 47 -4.04 -12.16 8.19
CA VAL A 47 -3.35 -13.33 7.59
C VAL A 47 -3.99 -13.74 6.26
N GLN A 48 -5.17 -13.20 5.96
CA GLN A 48 -5.99 -13.62 4.82
C GLN A 48 -5.82 -12.73 3.60
N GLU A 49 -5.32 -11.51 3.77
CA GLU A 49 -5.26 -10.49 2.73
C GLU A 49 -3.81 -10.21 2.36
N ASP A 50 -3.50 -10.40 1.08
CA ASP A 50 -2.15 -10.21 0.54
C ASP A 50 -2.03 -8.88 -0.23
N LEU A 51 -3.18 -8.30 -0.61
CA LEU A 51 -3.28 -7.09 -1.40
C LEU A 51 -4.35 -6.13 -0.82
N LEU A 52 -3.97 -4.87 -0.60
CA LEU A 52 -4.90 -3.78 -0.30
C LEU A 52 -5.00 -2.82 -1.48
N ILE A 53 -6.22 -2.49 -1.89
CA ILE A 53 -6.49 -1.50 -2.94
C ILE A 53 -7.06 -0.24 -2.28
N LEU A 54 -6.39 0.90 -2.53
CA LEU A 54 -6.78 2.21 -2.02
C LEU A 54 -7.35 3.08 -3.15
N THR A 55 -8.58 3.57 -2.96
CA THR A 55 -9.30 4.43 -3.94
C THR A 55 -9.91 5.67 -3.25
N GLY A 56 -10.72 6.46 -3.97
CA GLY A 56 -11.52 7.57 -3.40
C GLY A 56 -10.91 8.97 -3.54
N LEU A 57 -9.64 9.08 -3.92
CA LEU A 57 -8.98 10.33 -4.31
C LEU A 57 -8.12 10.08 -5.56
N PRO A 58 -7.74 11.14 -6.31
CA PRO A 58 -6.71 11.02 -7.34
C PRO A 58 -5.43 10.38 -6.77
N ALA A 59 -4.90 9.37 -7.46
CA ALA A 59 -3.79 8.54 -6.98
C ALA A 59 -2.57 9.34 -6.45
N PRO A 60 -2.11 10.44 -7.09
CA PRO A 60 -1.00 11.24 -6.56
C PRO A 60 -1.30 11.88 -5.20
N ILE A 61 -2.54 12.34 -4.99
CA ILE A 61 -2.97 12.96 -3.72
C ILE A 61 -3.00 11.89 -2.63
N LEU A 62 -3.55 10.72 -2.93
CA LEU A 62 -3.64 9.63 -1.97
C LEU A 62 -2.27 9.07 -1.59
N PHE A 63 -1.35 8.97 -2.56
CA PHE A 63 0.05 8.62 -2.31
C PHE A 63 0.72 9.64 -1.40
N GLN A 64 0.51 10.94 -1.64
CA GLN A 64 1.02 11.98 -0.75
C GLN A 64 0.48 11.86 0.68
N GLN A 65 -0.81 11.56 0.85
CA GLN A 65 -1.39 11.29 2.18
C GLN A 65 -0.71 10.11 2.87
N LEU A 66 -0.41 9.05 2.12
CA LEU A 66 0.29 7.87 2.65
C LEU A 66 1.72 8.21 3.08
N CYS A 67 2.46 9.00 2.31
CA CYS A 67 3.80 9.47 2.65
C CYS A 67 3.85 10.39 3.89
N VAL A 68 2.74 11.02 4.26
CA VAL A 68 2.63 11.80 5.50
C VAL A 68 2.45 10.88 6.72
N LEU A 69 1.72 9.77 6.55
CA LEU A 69 1.44 8.80 7.62
C LEU A 69 2.60 7.84 7.86
N TYR A 70 3.35 7.49 6.80
CA TYR A 70 4.42 6.51 6.84
C TYR A 70 5.66 7.03 6.11
N PRO A 71 6.87 6.77 6.64
CA PRO A 71 8.10 7.06 5.92
C PRO A 71 8.23 6.11 4.72
N VAL A 72 7.92 6.59 3.53
CA VAL A 72 8.06 5.83 2.28
C VAL A 72 9.44 6.08 1.69
N ARG A 73 10.11 5.01 1.26
CA ARG A 73 11.36 5.07 0.49
C ARG A 73 11.06 4.70 -0.95
N GLU A 74 11.46 5.55 -1.89
CA GLU A 74 11.33 5.26 -3.32
C GLU A 74 12.37 4.21 -3.73
N ALA A 75 11.94 3.22 -4.53
CA ALA A 75 12.80 2.18 -5.06
C ALA A 75 12.52 1.97 -6.55
N ALA A 76 13.57 2.01 -7.36
CA ALA A 76 13.51 1.78 -8.80
C ALA A 76 13.82 0.31 -9.14
N GLY A 77 13.01 -0.61 -8.60
CA GLY A 77 13.29 -2.05 -8.67
C GLY A 77 14.60 -2.45 -7.97
N GLY A 78 14.89 -3.74 -7.93
CA GLY A 78 16.11 -4.28 -7.31
C GLY A 78 15.93 -4.61 -5.83
N ILE A 79 17.02 -4.53 -5.07
CA ILE A 79 17.09 -4.99 -3.68
C ILE A 79 17.12 -3.79 -2.74
N VAL A 80 16.21 -3.77 -1.76
CA VAL A 80 16.08 -2.71 -0.76
C VAL A 80 16.30 -3.30 0.64
N GLU A 81 17.19 -2.70 1.43
CA GLU A 81 17.42 -3.05 2.84
C GLU A 81 16.81 -1.99 3.76
N ASN A 82 16.09 -2.41 4.80
CA ASN A 82 15.56 -1.48 5.80
C ASN A 82 16.53 -1.28 6.99
N GLU A 83 16.16 -0.41 7.94
CA GLU A 83 17.01 -0.09 9.10
C GLU A 83 17.25 -1.29 10.04
N LYS A 84 16.40 -2.32 9.95
CA LYS A 84 16.51 -3.58 10.71
C LYS A 84 17.29 -4.67 9.97
N LYS A 85 17.92 -4.37 8.83
CA LYS A 85 18.64 -5.33 7.98
C LYS A 85 17.75 -6.37 7.29
N GLU A 86 16.46 -6.08 7.15
CA GLU A 86 15.53 -6.91 6.38
C GLU A 86 15.61 -6.53 4.90
N ILE A 87 15.57 -7.53 4.01
CA ILE A 87 15.76 -7.37 2.57
C ILE A 87 14.43 -7.57 1.84
N LEU A 88 14.06 -6.61 1.00
CA LEU A 88 12.95 -6.70 0.05
C LEU A 88 13.50 -6.68 -1.38
N MET A 89 13.12 -7.68 -2.19
CA MET A 89 13.42 -7.71 -3.62
C MET A 89 12.20 -7.27 -4.43
N ILE A 90 12.36 -6.25 -5.27
CA ILE A 90 11.33 -5.62 -6.09
C ILE A 90 11.65 -5.90 -7.56
N PHE A 91 10.74 -6.54 -8.27
CA PHE A 91 10.85 -6.85 -9.71
C PHE A 91 10.01 -5.89 -10.56
#